data_AF-A0A9D1UU50-F1
#
_entry.id   AF-A0A9D1UU50-F1
#
_cell.length_a   1.000
_cell.length_b   1.000
_cell.length_c   1.000
_cell.angle_alpha   90.00
_cell.angle_beta   90.00
_cell.angle_gamma   90.00
#
_symmetry.space_group_name_H-M   'P 1'
#
loop_
_entity.id
_entity.type
_entity.pdbx_description
1 polymer ?
#
loop_
_entity_poly.entity_id
_entity_poly.type
_entity_poly.pdbx_seq_one_letter_code
_entity_poly.pdbx_strand_id
1 'polypeptide(L)'
;MLTTGKSHQDIQEKKSRRCNGAHSQRAVAWCHAEPAQVQRTTSGNPPRPRHDVSSICSLAQFTAYDRRAAKGAANLRQRWAVVGSPPAAEDRHRRRPRGAALHSDTANQNVPFDAARRELGVVVGFDGSEQALLALHYGARAALRRTTVLTVVTAMSPDTQYYATLAAMPSEAELNAKHEAAQATLAKAREYLQDYQGEVAYRIEKGDAAGILVDLSSEALLTVIGARGRGGFLGRILGSVAAALPAHAHCPTVVVPRDYDTGEADDAQRFEPVVDGSPITVGIDGSPQSRIAALQAAEVASERGTGLQLLMGLPPFDGWHTWYPGIAVEGYDIVERRKDELEIHLRAEGEWLRGYFPELTVDVTVSAGEAAKLLAEASASSQLTVVGTHGRGNVGAALLGSISRGVLNHAKGPIMVVPKLHDARLEDQPAGAI
;
A
#
# COMPACT_ATOMS: atom_id res chain seq x y z
N MET A 1 -47.68 -26.94 -40.53
CA MET A 1 -48.10 -25.90 -39.58
C MET A 1 -48.58 -26.66 -38.34
N LEU A 2 -47.75 -26.85 -37.32
CA LEU A 2 -47.29 -25.84 -36.34
C LEU A 2 -48.51 -25.22 -35.63
N THR A 3 -48.91 -25.58 -34.41
CA THR A 3 -48.20 -25.58 -33.09
C THR A 3 -47.73 -24.18 -32.68
N THR A 4 -47.95 -23.67 -31.47
CA THR A 4 -48.64 -24.17 -30.24
C THR A 4 -48.87 -22.98 -29.31
N GLY A 5 -49.72 -23.11 -28.27
CA GLY A 5 -49.76 -22.09 -27.20
C GLY A 5 -50.48 -22.55 -25.94
N LYS A 6 -49.74 -22.68 -24.82
CA LYS A 6 -50.24 -22.64 -23.43
C LYS A 6 -49.10 -22.80 -22.41
N SER A 7 -48.94 -21.82 -21.52
CA SER A 7 -49.09 -21.99 -20.07
C SER A 7 -48.72 -20.68 -19.35
N HIS A 8 -49.35 -20.45 -18.19
CA HIS A 8 -49.19 -19.24 -17.37
C HIS A 8 -49.65 -19.61 -15.95
N GLN A 9 -48.83 -19.34 -14.93
CA GLN A 9 -49.22 -19.30 -13.50
C GLN A 9 -49.70 -20.65 -12.86
N ASP A 10 -49.70 -20.89 -11.54
CA ASP A 10 -49.73 -19.98 -10.36
C ASP A 10 -49.30 -20.64 -9.01
N ILE A 11 -48.98 -19.80 -8.00
CA ILE A 11 -49.26 -19.87 -6.53
C ILE A 11 -48.85 -21.11 -5.65
N GLN A 12 -48.00 -20.88 -4.62
CA GLN A 12 -48.19 -21.20 -3.16
C GLN A 12 -46.92 -20.96 -2.28
N GLU A 13 -47.05 -21.10 -0.95
CA GLU A 13 -46.66 -20.06 0.02
C GLU A 13 -46.10 -20.58 1.39
N LYS A 14 -45.63 -19.66 2.26
CA LYS A 14 -45.57 -19.72 3.76
C LYS A 14 -44.62 -20.67 4.55
N LYS A 15 -43.61 -20.02 5.16
CA LYS A 15 -43.34 -19.87 6.63
C LYS A 15 -42.60 -20.94 7.50
N SER A 16 -41.65 -20.38 8.27
CA SER A 16 -41.32 -20.65 9.71
C SER A 16 -40.51 -21.92 10.07
N ARG A 17 -39.81 -22.03 11.22
CA ARG A 17 -39.05 -21.12 12.14
C ARG A 17 -38.41 -22.01 13.23
N ARG A 18 -37.09 -21.91 13.50
CA ARG A 18 -36.36 -22.43 14.71
C ARG A 18 -36.50 -23.96 14.97
N CYS A 19 -35.48 -24.68 15.46
CA CYS A 19 -34.84 -24.46 16.77
C CYS A 19 -33.46 -25.13 16.90
N ASN A 20 -32.80 -24.85 18.02
CA ASN A 20 -31.42 -25.18 18.36
C ASN A 20 -31.15 -26.70 18.49
N GLY A 21 -29.88 -27.08 18.31
CA GLY A 21 -29.26 -28.28 18.89
C GLY A 21 -27.80 -27.96 19.24
N ALA A 22 -27.32 -28.35 20.43
CA ALA A 22 -26.02 -27.94 20.94
C ALA A 22 -25.24 -29.10 21.57
N HIS A 23 -23.95 -29.20 21.23
CA HIS A 23 -22.94 -30.02 21.93
C HIS A 23 -21.60 -29.26 21.83
N SER A 24 -21.01 -28.72 22.90
CA SER A 24 -20.56 -29.29 24.19
C SER A 24 -19.10 -29.73 24.18
N GLN A 25 -18.23 -28.80 24.61
CA GLN A 25 -16.97 -28.99 25.36
C GLN A 25 -16.18 -30.29 25.19
N ARG A 26 -14.88 -30.14 24.86
CA ARG A 26 -13.82 -30.83 25.63
C ARG A 26 -12.48 -30.11 25.52
N ALA A 27 -12.02 -29.53 26.63
CA ALA A 27 -10.61 -29.26 26.84
C ALA A 27 -9.97 -30.49 27.50
N VAL A 28 -8.72 -30.82 27.14
CA VAL A 28 -7.91 -31.81 27.84
C VAL A 28 -6.50 -31.26 27.96
N ALA A 29 -6.11 -30.90 29.18
CA ALA A 29 -4.71 -30.70 29.56
C ALA A 29 -4.29 -31.87 30.45
N TRP A 30 -3.13 -32.45 30.21
CA TRP A 30 -2.49 -33.43 31.09
C TRP A 30 -0.98 -33.18 31.15
N CYS A 31 -0.39 -33.39 32.32
CA CYS A 31 1.01 -33.08 32.61
C CYS A 31 1.88 -34.35 32.65
N HIS A 32 3.20 -34.12 32.65
CA HIS A 32 4.30 -34.97 33.15
C HIS A 32 4.07 -36.48 33.36
N ALA A 33 4.93 -37.27 32.72
CA ALA A 33 5.71 -38.31 33.44
C ALA A 33 7.00 -38.67 32.69
N GLU A 34 8.15 -38.55 33.34
CA GLU A 34 9.28 -39.45 33.08
C GLU A 34 9.06 -40.75 33.88
N PRO A 35 9.58 -41.89 33.40
CA PRO A 35 10.16 -42.88 34.29
C PRO A 35 11.61 -43.19 33.92
N ALA A 36 12.41 -43.59 34.92
CA ALA A 36 13.87 -43.59 34.81
C ALA A 36 14.52 -44.97 35.00
N GLN A 37 15.81 -45.06 34.61
CA GLN A 37 16.83 -45.98 35.11
C GLN A 37 16.66 -47.51 34.92
N VAL A 38 17.53 -48.08 34.08
CA VAL A 38 18.20 -49.37 34.40
C VAL A 38 19.71 -49.21 34.21
N GLN A 39 20.46 -49.50 35.27
CA GLN A 39 21.93 -49.47 35.37
C GLN A 39 22.54 -50.72 34.66
N ARG A 40 23.83 -50.80 34.27
CA ARG A 40 25.06 -51.10 35.09
C ARG A 40 26.25 -51.33 34.14
N THR A 41 27.54 -51.22 34.47
CA THR A 41 28.33 -50.64 35.61
C THR A 41 29.82 -50.59 35.20
N THR A 42 30.64 -49.79 35.93
CA THR A 42 32.14 -49.82 35.96
C THR A 42 32.89 -49.49 34.66
N SER A 43 34.11 -48.96 34.65
CA SER A 43 35.01 -48.38 35.68
C SER A 43 35.78 -47.18 35.06
N GLY A 44 36.73 -46.47 35.68
CA GLY A 44 37.42 -46.57 36.98
C GLY A 44 38.22 -45.28 37.27
N ASN A 45 38.68 -45.06 38.50
CA ASN A 45 39.25 -43.80 39.03
C ASN A 45 39.91 -44.12 40.42
N PRO A 46 40.63 -43.22 41.15
CA PRO A 46 41.19 -41.89 40.83
C PRO A 46 42.73 -41.87 41.11
N PRO A 47 43.44 -40.93 41.82
CA PRO A 47 43.07 -39.99 42.90
C PRO A 47 43.35 -38.48 42.65
N ARG A 48 42.82 -37.63 43.56
CA ARG A 48 43.09 -36.18 43.71
C ARG A 48 43.95 -35.91 44.97
N PRO A 49 44.53 -34.70 45.09
CA PRO A 49 44.25 -33.83 46.26
C PRO A 49 43.65 -32.46 45.84
N ARG A 50 43.64 -31.43 46.70
CA ARG A 50 42.61 -31.14 47.73
C ARG A 50 42.64 -29.64 48.11
N HIS A 51 41.72 -29.22 48.99
CA HIS A 51 41.58 -27.89 49.63
C HIS A 51 40.93 -26.80 48.74
N ASP A 52 39.81 -26.09 49.08
CA ASP A 52 39.21 -25.61 50.36
C ASP A 52 39.90 -24.29 50.81
N VAL A 53 39.25 -23.17 51.23
CA VAL A 53 37.98 -22.97 51.98
C VAL A 53 37.27 -21.61 51.67
N SER A 54 35.92 -21.59 51.60
CA SER A 54 34.92 -20.50 51.86
C SER A 54 35.06 -18.99 51.48
N SER A 55 33.89 -18.33 51.30
CA SER A 55 33.42 -17.10 52.02
C SER A 55 33.06 -15.80 51.26
N ILE A 56 31.89 -15.25 51.67
CA ILE A 56 31.44 -13.83 51.73
C ILE A 56 31.04 -13.08 50.45
N CYS A 57 29.82 -12.50 50.50
CA CYS A 57 29.36 -11.42 49.62
C CYS A 57 29.68 -10.04 50.23
N SER A 58 30.21 -9.08 49.46
CA SER A 58 30.24 -7.67 49.86
C SER A 58 30.37 -6.68 48.69
N LEU A 59 29.53 -5.64 48.76
CA LEU A 59 29.57 -4.29 48.19
C LEU A 59 30.67 -3.83 47.18
N ALA A 60 30.16 -3.17 46.12
CA ALA A 60 30.42 -1.76 45.77
C ALA A 60 31.64 -1.28 44.92
N GLN A 61 31.28 -0.70 43.77
CA GLN A 61 31.67 0.64 43.26
C GLN A 61 33.02 0.88 42.54
N PHE A 62 33.05 2.05 41.87
CA PHE A 62 34.12 2.69 41.06
C PHE A 62 34.45 2.04 39.70
N THR A 63 34.56 2.75 38.57
CA THR A 63 34.16 4.13 38.13
C THR A 63 34.17 4.09 36.57
N ALA A 64 33.16 4.54 35.81
CA ALA A 64 32.67 5.90 35.55
C ALA A 64 33.61 6.82 34.74
N TYR A 65 33.33 6.97 33.43
CA TYR A 65 33.51 8.17 32.60
C TYR A 65 32.74 7.95 31.27
N ASP A 66 32.06 8.91 30.62
CA ASP A 66 31.73 10.30 30.97
C ASP A 66 30.25 10.62 30.62
N ARG A 67 29.71 11.74 31.15
CA ARG A 67 28.45 12.38 30.74
C ARG A 67 28.62 13.90 30.67
N ARG A 68 28.60 14.47 29.45
CA ARG A 68 28.04 15.82 29.18
C ARG A 68 27.72 15.96 27.68
N ALA A 69 26.74 16.76 27.27
CA ALA A 69 25.87 17.64 28.04
C ALA A 69 24.40 17.51 27.63
N ALA A 70 23.49 17.71 28.60
CA ALA A 70 22.07 17.94 28.37
C ALA A 70 21.63 19.14 29.21
N LYS A 71 20.74 19.99 28.66
CA LYS A 71 19.77 20.88 29.36
C LYS A 71 18.99 21.72 28.35
N GLY A 72 17.73 22.04 28.67
CA GLY A 72 16.80 22.74 27.76
C GLY A 72 15.53 21.92 27.46
N ALA A 73 14.92 21.26 28.45
CA ALA A 73 14.07 21.84 29.51
C ALA A 73 12.59 21.64 29.19
N ALA A 74 11.95 20.67 29.86
CA ALA A 74 10.52 20.39 29.70
C ALA A 74 9.70 21.25 30.66
N ASN A 75 8.70 21.97 30.13
CA ASN A 75 7.45 22.32 30.83
C ASN A 75 6.50 23.08 29.89
N LEU A 76 5.30 22.53 29.67
CA LEU A 76 4.00 23.23 29.51
C LEU A 76 2.95 22.27 28.91
N ARG A 77 2.17 21.62 29.78
CA ARG A 77 0.79 21.22 29.47
C ARG A 77 -0.17 22.24 30.12
N GLN A 78 -1.39 22.31 29.59
CA GLN A 78 -2.51 23.19 30.01
C GLN A 78 -2.39 24.68 29.65
N ARG A 79 -3.30 25.13 28.77
CA ARG A 79 -4.15 26.36 28.85
C ARG A 79 -4.51 26.87 27.44
N TRP A 80 -5.66 26.45 26.90
CA TRP A 80 -6.37 27.20 25.87
C TRP A 80 -7.88 27.08 26.09
N ALA A 81 -8.50 28.18 26.51
CA ALA A 81 -9.94 28.30 26.66
C ALA A 81 -10.38 29.77 26.51
N VAL A 82 -10.91 30.08 25.32
CA VAL A 82 -11.96 31.09 25.02
C VAL A 82 -11.64 32.60 25.20
N VAL A 83 -12.12 33.39 24.22
CA VAL A 83 -12.10 34.86 24.03
C VAL A 83 -10.74 35.53 23.73
N GLY A 84 -10.69 36.31 22.63
CA GLY A 84 -9.67 37.36 22.42
C GLY A 84 -9.28 37.65 20.96
N SER A 85 -10.14 38.30 20.17
CA SER A 85 -9.82 38.67 18.77
C SER A 85 -8.86 39.87 18.68
N PRO A 86 -7.72 39.77 17.95
CA PRO A 86 -6.92 40.92 17.51
C PRO A 86 -7.41 41.48 16.15
N PRO A 87 -6.97 42.68 15.73
CA PRO A 87 -7.57 43.42 14.62
C PRO A 87 -7.11 42.99 13.22
N ALA A 88 -7.84 43.46 12.20
CA ALA A 88 -7.52 43.27 10.80
C ALA A 88 -6.16 43.87 10.41
N ALA A 89 -5.40 43.15 9.58
CA ALA A 89 -4.14 43.57 8.99
C ALA A 89 -4.19 43.38 7.46
N GLU A 90 -3.48 44.24 6.74
CA GLU A 90 -3.69 44.54 5.31
C GLU A 90 -3.44 43.36 4.36
N ASP A 91 -4.25 43.31 3.29
CA ASP A 91 -4.02 42.45 2.13
C ASP A 91 -2.62 42.68 1.52
N ARG A 92 -1.86 41.60 1.39
CA ARG A 92 -0.61 41.55 0.62
C ARG A 92 -0.63 40.39 -0.37
N HIS A 93 -1.50 40.48 -1.37
CA HIS A 93 -1.46 39.70 -2.61
C HIS A 93 -0.08 39.72 -3.31
N ARG A 94 0.86 38.89 -2.84
CA ARG A 94 2.08 38.52 -3.57
C ARG A 94 1.68 37.69 -4.80
N ARG A 95 1.47 38.38 -5.94
CA ARG A 95 1.34 37.74 -7.26
C ARG A 95 2.60 36.90 -7.53
N ARG A 96 2.49 35.56 -7.43
CA ARG A 96 3.47 34.66 -8.06
C ARG A 96 3.36 34.82 -9.58
N PRO A 97 4.48 34.90 -10.34
CA PRO A 97 4.41 34.95 -11.79
C PRO A 97 3.86 33.64 -12.36
N ARG A 98 2.93 33.74 -13.32
CA ARG A 98 2.49 32.58 -14.12
C ARG A 98 3.45 32.37 -15.28
N GLY A 99 3.75 31.11 -15.60
CA GLY A 99 4.25 30.72 -16.92
C GLY A 99 5.73 31.02 -17.20
N ALA A 100 6.61 30.17 -16.69
CA ALA A 100 7.85 29.84 -17.38
C ALA A 100 7.85 28.32 -17.57
N ALA A 101 7.66 27.85 -18.81
CA ALA A 101 7.58 26.42 -19.11
C ALA A 101 8.98 25.80 -19.08
N LEU A 102 9.33 25.13 -17.98
CA LEU A 102 10.53 24.30 -17.90
C LEU A 102 10.32 23.02 -18.71
N HIS A 103 10.63 23.09 -20.00
CA HIS A 103 10.93 21.89 -20.80
C HIS A 103 12.29 21.32 -20.35
N SER A 104 12.30 20.65 -19.20
CA SER A 104 13.44 19.88 -18.68
C SER A 104 13.26 18.40 -19.00
N ASP A 105 14.33 17.72 -19.40
CA ASP A 105 14.36 16.29 -19.74
C ASP A 105 13.85 15.39 -18.59
N THR A 106 12.56 15.09 -18.62
CA THR A 106 11.83 14.33 -17.59
C THR A 106 11.92 12.81 -17.75
N ALA A 107 12.62 12.32 -18.78
CA ALA A 107 12.61 10.91 -19.16
C ALA A 107 13.32 9.96 -18.17
N ASN A 108 14.23 10.45 -17.32
CA ASN A 108 15.01 9.56 -16.44
C ASN A 108 15.52 10.15 -15.11
N GLN A 109 14.81 11.12 -14.51
CA GLN A 109 15.19 11.68 -13.21
C GLN A 109 14.34 11.08 -12.08
N ASN A 110 14.96 10.77 -10.93
CA ASN A 110 14.24 10.33 -9.74
C ASN A 110 13.48 11.52 -9.12
N VAL A 111 12.25 11.29 -8.67
CA VAL A 111 11.42 12.28 -7.98
C VAL A 111 11.92 12.46 -6.55
N PRO A 112 12.23 13.70 -6.10
CA PRO A 112 12.58 13.96 -4.71
C PRO A 112 11.44 13.60 -3.74
N PHE A 113 11.72 12.72 -2.78
CA PHE A 113 10.76 12.30 -1.76
C PHE A 113 11.30 12.62 -0.37
N ASP A 114 10.80 13.71 0.22
CA ASP A 114 11.02 14.08 1.62
C ASP A 114 9.68 14.02 2.33
N ALA A 115 9.45 12.93 3.08
CA ALA A 115 8.19 12.67 3.77
C ALA A 115 7.82 13.79 4.76
N ALA A 116 8.80 14.48 5.35
CA ALA A 116 8.57 15.57 6.31
C ALA A 116 8.01 16.85 5.65
N ARG A 117 8.01 16.94 4.31
CA ARG A 117 7.42 18.05 3.53
C ARG A 117 6.08 17.72 2.88
N ARG A 118 5.54 16.53 3.11
CA ARG A 118 4.31 16.06 2.47
C ARG A 118 3.08 16.45 3.29
N GLU A 119 2.85 17.76 3.38
CA GLU A 119 1.81 18.41 4.20
C GLU A 119 0.37 17.95 3.90
N LEU A 120 0.09 17.34 2.75
CA LEU A 120 -1.25 16.83 2.42
C LEU A 120 -1.57 15.44 2.99
N GLY A 121 -0.58 14.78 3.62
CA GLY A 121 -0.76 13.46 4.21
C GLY A 121 -1.23 12.41 3.19
N VAL A 122 -2.39 11.80 3.42
CA VAL A 122 -3.02 10.87 2.47
C VAL A 122 -4.07 11.61 1.63
N VAL A 123 -3.81 11.80 0.34
CA VAL A 123 -4.74 12.42 -0.61
C VAL A 123 -5.70 11.37 -1.19
N VAL A 124 -7.00 11.60 -1.09
CA VAL A 124 -8.04 10.76 -1.71
C VAL A 124 -8.71 11.52 -2.86
N GLY A 125 -8.66 10.95 -4.07
CA GLY A 125 -9.45 11.44 -5.20
C GLY A 125 -10.90 10.99 -5.07
N PHE A 126 -11.82 11.93 -4.80
CA PHE A 126 -13.22 11.63 -4.49
C PHE A 126 -14.20 12.24 -5.50
N ASP A 127 -14.97 11.38 -6.18
CA ASP A 127 -16.00 11.77 -7.14
C ASP A 127 -17.44 11.40 -6.69
N GLY A 128 -17.62 10.83 -5.50
CA GLY A 128 -18.93 10.46 -4.97
C GLY A 128 -19.60 9.26 -5.65
N SER A 129 -18.83 8.45 -6.39
CA SER A 129 -19.19 7.07 -6.75
C SER A 129 -18.90 6.08 -5.60
N GLU A 130 -19.47 4.87 -5.69
CA GLU A 130 -19.24 3.79 -4.72
C GLU A 130 -17.75 3.45 -4.58
N GLN A 131 -16.99 3.42 -5.68
CA GLN A 131 -15.55 3.15 -5.62
C GLN A 131 -14.73 4.31 -5.05
N ALA A 132 -15.23 5.55 -5.13
CA ALA A 132 -14.64 6.65 -4.39
C ALA A 132 -14.86 6.51 -2.88
N LEU A 133 -15.96 5.89 -2.43
CA LEU A 133 -16.17 5.55 -1.01
C LEU A 133 -15.23 4.43 -0.54
N LEU A 134 -14.98 3.40 -1.37
CA LEU A 134 -13.98 2.37 -1.07
C LEU A 134 -12.55 2.95 -0.97
N ALA A 135 -12.20 3.87 -1.88
CA ALA A 135 -10.95 4.61 -1.83
C ALA A 135 -10.85 5.53 -0.60
N LEU A 136 -11.96 6.16 -0.21
CA LEU A 136 -12.06 6.99 1.00
C LEU A 136 -11.90 6.16 2.28
N HIS A 137 -12.49 4.97 2.34
CA HIS A 137 -12.31 4.02 3.44
C HIS A 137 -10.85 3.58 3.57
N TYR A 138 -10.23 3.13 2.47
CA TYR A 138 -8.81 2.75 2.47
C TYR A 138 -7.92 3.93 2.88
N GLY A 139 -8.18 5.12 2.32
CA GLY A 139 -7.44 6.35 2.61
C GLY A 139 -7.53 6.75 4.09
N ALA A 140 -8.72 6.72 4.67
CA ALA A 140 -8.96 6.98 6.09
C ALA A 140 -8.15 6.03 6.99
N ARG A 141 -8.20 4.73 6.72
CA ARG A 141 -7.40 3.72 7.45
C ARG A 141 -5.90 3.89 7.24
N ALA A 142 -5.47 4.34 6.06
CA ALA A 142 -4.08 4.62 5.73
C ALA A 142 -3.54 5.92 6.36
N ALA A 143 -4.40 6.90 6.63
CA ALA A 143 -4.09 8.15 7.30
C ALA A 143 -3.96 7.95 8.83
N LEU A 144 -4.90 7.20 9.44
CA LEU A 144 -4.83 6.85 10.87
C LEU A 144 -3.55 6.08 11.22
N ARG A 145 -3.18 5.03 10.46
CA ARG A 145 -1.93 4.29 10.71
C ARG A 145 -0.67 5.18 10.65
N ARG A 146 -0.67 6.22 9.82
CA ARG A 146 0.44 7.17 9.67
C ARG A 146 0.35 8.39 10.60
N THR A 147 -0.69 8.50 11.42
CA THR A 147 -0.97 9.68 12.26
C THR A 147 -0.87 10.99 11.45
N THR A 148 -1.50 11.02 10.27
CA THR A 148 -1.43 12.13 9.31
C THR A 148 -2.81 12.56 8.82
N VAL A 149 -2.89 13.73 8.19
CA VAL A 149 -4.13 14.29 7.66
C VAL A 149 -4.67 13.48 6.47
N LEU A 150 -5.99 13.32 6.42
CA LEU A 150 -6.72 12.80 5.26
C LEU A 150 -7.18 13.97 4.39
N THR A 151 -6.60 14.15 3.20
CA THR A 151 -6.97 15.23 2.27
C THR A 151 -7.92 14.70 1.20
N VAL A 152 -9.22 14.97 1.35
CA VAL A 152 -10.27 14.57 0.38
C VAL A 152 -10.40 15.61 -0.72
N VAL A 153 -10.19 15.22 -1.97
CA VAL A 153 -10.13 16.13 -3.13
C VAL A 153 -11.22 15.78 -4.14
N THR A 154 -12.13 16.72 -4.42
CA THR A 154 -13.06 16.65 -5.55
C THR A 154 -12.63 17.61 -6.65
N ALA A 155 -12.37 17.08 -7.84
CA ALA A 155 -12.12 17.90 -9.02
C ALA A 155 -13.44 18.45 -9.59
N MET A 156 -13.50 19.76 -9.77
CA MET A 156 -14.52 20.48 -10.52
C MET A 156 -13.94 20.87 -11.88
N SER A 157 -14.15 20.02 -12.89
CA SER A 157 -13.63 20.28 -14.23
C SER A 157 -14.40 21.40 -14.92
N PRO A 158 -13.73 22.47 -15.42
CA PRO A 158 -14.35 23.36 -16.39
C PRO A 158 -14.62 22.56 -17.67
N ASP A 159 -15.69 22.91 -18.41
CA ASP A 159 -15.90 22.29 -19.73
C ASP A 159 -14.81 22.81 -20.64
N THR A 160 -13.76 22.00 -20.86
CA THR A 160 -12.54 22.44 -21.56
C THR A 160 -12.74 22.37 -23.07
N GLN A 161 -13.88 22.89 -23.51
CA GLN A 161 -14.08 23.42 -24.84
C GLN A 161 -13.28 24.72 -24.89
N TYR A 162 -12.37 24.84 -25.86
CA TYR A 162 -11.80 26.14 -26.19
C TYR A 162 -12.94 27.03 -26.66
N TYR A 163 -13.34 28.00 -25.84
CA TYR A 163 -14.49 28.86 -26.12
C TYR A 163 -14.21 29.76 -27.32
N ALA A 164 -14.59 29.28 -28.50
CA ALA A 164 -14.37 29.94 -29.79
C ALA A 164 -15.09 31.30 -29.89
N THR A 165 -16.05 31.57 -29.00
CA THR A 165 -16.71 32.86 -28.84
C THR A 165 -16.92 33.15 -27.34
N LEU A 166 -17.07 34.43 -26.99
CA LEU A 166 -17.42 34.84 -25.62
C LEU A 166 -18.76 34.25 -25.15
N ALA A 167 -19.69 33.99 -26.08
CA ALA A 167 -21.00 33.41 -25.80
C ALA A 167 -20.95 31.90 -25.46
N ALA A 168 -19.80 31.25 -25.61
CA ALA A 168 -19.59 29.87 -25.18
C ALA A 168 -18.98 29.77 -23.77
N MET A 169 -18.49 30.87 -23.19
CA MET A 169 -17.98 30.86 -21.81
C MET A 169 -19.11 30.60 -20.81
N PRO A 170 -18.86 29.88 -19.70
CA PRO A 170 -19.89 29.52 -18.75
C PRO A 170 -20.32 30.77 -17.98
N SER A 171 -21.63 30.91 -17.80
CA SER A 171 -22.20 31.95 -16.95
C SER A 171 -21.79 31.75 -15.48
N GLU A 172 -21.91 32.81 -14.67
CA GLU A 172 -21.72 32.72 -13.22
C GLU A 172 -22.67 31.70 -12.58
N ALA A 173 -23.89 31.56 -13.13
CA ALA A 173 -24.87 30.56 -12.68
C ALA A 173 -24.38 29.12 -12.93
N GLU A 174 -23.81 28.82 -14.10
CA GLU A 174 -23.25 27.50 -14.41
C GLU A 174 -21.99 27.19 -13.59
N LEU A 175 -21.14 28.19 -13.34
CA LEU A 175 -19.97 28.03 -12.46
C LEU A 175 -20.39 27.79 -11.01
N ASN A 176 -21.42 28.48 -10.51
CA ASN A 176 -21.97 28.29 -9.17
C ASN A 176 -22.63 26.90 -9.05
N ALA A 177 -23.46 26.49 -10.01
CA ALA A 177 -24.09 25.16 -10.02
C ALA A 177 -23.05 24.02 -10.05
N LYS A 178 -21.93 24.19 -10.76
CA LYS A 178 -20.80 23.23 -10.72
C LYS A 178 -20.11 23.22 -9.36
N HIS A 179 -19.98 24.37 -8.70
CA HIS A 179 -19.40 24.45 -7.37
C HIS A 179 -20.30 23.81 -6.30
N GLU A 180 -21.61 24.05 -6.37
CA GLU A 180 -22.64 23.39 -5.56
C GLU A 180 -22.62 21.87 -5.76
N ALA A 181 -22.52 21.39 -7.02
CA ALA A 181 -22.39 19.96 -7.31
C ALA A 181 -21.10 19.34 -6.75
N ALA A 182 -19.99 20.09 -6.70
CA ALA A 182 -18.75 19.66 -6.05
C ALA A 182 -18.86 19.68 -4.51
N GLN A 183 -19.53 20.67 -3.92
CA GLN A 183 -19.84 20.71 -2.49
C GLN A 183 -20.75 19.54 -2.08
N ALA A 184 -21.81 19.24 -2.85
CA ALA A 184 -22.69 18.10 -2.65
C ALA A 184 -21.97 16.75 -2.86
N THR A 185 -20.96 16.71 -3.72
CA THR A 185 -20.06 15.55 -3.83
C THR A 185 -19.26 15.37 -2.54
N LEU A 186 -18.60 16.42 -2.02
CA LEU A 186 -17.87 16.34 -0.75
C LEU A 186 -18.77 16.13 0.48
N ALA A 187 -20.05 16.53 0.43
CA ALA A 187 -21.01 16.26 1.51
C ALA A 187 -21.15 14.76 1.79
N LYS A 188 -21.17 13.92 0.73
CA LYS A 188 -21.15 12.44 0.87
C LYS A 188 -19.88 11.92 1.55
N ALA A 189 -18.73 12.57 1.31
CA ALA A 189 -17.48 12.21 1.99
C ALA A 189 -17.49 12.63 3.47
N ARG A 190 -18.17 13.73 3.82
CA ARG A 190 -18.37 14.17 5.21
C ARG A 190 -19.32 13.24 5.97
N GLU A 191 -20.43 12.87 5.34
CA GLU A 191 -21.38 11.87 5.84
C GLU A 191 -20.68 10.52 6.08
N TYR A 192 -19.92 10.03 5.08
CA TYR A 192 -19.15 8.80 5.24
C TYR A 192 -18.09 8.89 6.35
N LEU A 193 -17.46 10.04 6.56
CA LEU A 193 -16.42 10.24 7.58
C LEU A 193 -16.95 10.78 8.93
N GLN A 194 -18.27 10.76 9.19
CA GLN A 194 -18.83 11.34 10.41
C GLN A 194 -18.24 10.75 11.72
N ASP A 195 -17.88 9.46 11.70
CA ASP A 195 -17.35 8.69 12.83
C ASP A 195 -15.80 8.64 12.86
N TYR A 196 -15.14 9.29 11.89
CA TYR A 196 -13.69 9.25 11.72
C TYR A 196 -12.95 10.12 12.75
N GLN A 197 -11.99 9.54 13.46
CA GLN A 197 -11.30 10.16 14.59
C GLN A 197 -10.04 10.97 14.20
N GLY A 198 -9.62 10.96 12.94
CA GLY A 198 -8.42 11.66 12.46
C GLY A 198 -8.72 13.05 11.88
N GLU A 199 -7.67 13.81 11.57
CA GLU A 199 -7.82 15.10 10.88
C GLU A 199 -8.22 14.89 9.41
N VAL A 200 -9.19 15.69 8.92
CA VAL A 200 -9.66 15.64 7.52
C VAL A 200 -9.68 17.03 6.89
N ALA A 201 -8.86 17.23 5.86
CA ALA A 201 -8.92 18.37 4.97
C ALA A 201 -9.82 18.06 3.76
N TYR A 202 -10.55 19.05 3.27
CA TYR A 202 -11.46 18.91 2.12
C TYR A 202 -11.17 19.99 1.09
N ARG A 203 -10.91 19.62 -0.17
CA ARG A 203 -10.57 20.55 -1.27
C ARG A 203 -11.48 20.36 -2.49
N ILE A 204 -11.87 21.49 -3.10
CA ILE A 204 -12.53 21.55 -4.42
C ILE A 204 -11.57 22.24 -5.38
N GLU A 205 -11.00 21.49 -6.31
CA GLU A 205 -9.95 21.97 -7.21
C GLU A 205 -10.47 22.15 -8.65
N LYS A 206 -9.96 23.13 -9.39
CA LYS A 206 -10.46 23.48 -10.74
C LYS A 206 -9.56 22.90 -11.84
N GLY A 207 -10.03 21.88 -12.56
CA GLY A 207 -9.26 21.22 -13.62
C GLY A 207 -9.66 19.77 -13.90
N ASP A 208 -8.85 19.06 -14.68
CA ASP A 208 -8.97 17.61 -14.84
C ASP A 208 -8.56 16.86 -13.55
N ALA A 209 -9.27 15.77 -13.25
CA ALA A 209 -9.09 15.01 -12.03
C ALA A 209 -7.75 14.26 -11.95
N ALA A 210 -7.19 13.79 -13.08
CA ALA A 210 -5.87 13.18 -13.08
C ALA A 210 -4.77 14.23 -12.92
N GLY A 211 -4.85 15.35 -13.67
CA GLY A 211 -3.91 16.46 -13.55
C GLY A 211 -3.82 17.02 -12.12
N ILE A 212 -4.96 17.34 -11.50
CA ILE A 212 -5.03 17.81 -10.11
C ILE A 212 -4.35 16.84 -9.13
N LEU A 213 -4.63 15.54 -9.26
CA LEU A 213 -4.08 14.54 -8.34
C LEU A 213 -2.58 14.28 -8.57
N VAL A 214 -2.09 14.46 -9.81
CA VAL A 214 -0.65 14.45 -10.12
C VAL A 214 0.04 15.65 -9.45
N ASP A 215 -0.48 16.86 -9.62
CA ASP A 215 0.11 18.06 -8.99
C ASP A 215 0.15 17.91 -7.45
N LEU A 216 -0.98 17.54 -6.83
CA LEU A 216 -1.07 17.33 -5.37
C LEU A 216 -0.23 16.15 -4.87
N SER A 217 0.08 15.15 -5.71
CA SER A 217 0.97 14.04 -5.33
C SER A 217 2.42 14.47 -5.07
N SER A 218 2.80 15.71 -5.40
CA SER A 218 4.09 16.30 -5.00
C SER A 218 4.12 16.77 -3.54
N GLU A 219 2.95 17.01 -2.94
CA GLU A 219 2.77 17.46 -1.55
C GLU A 219 2.13 16.36 -0.66
N ALA A 220 1.82 15.18 -1.21
CA ALA A 220 1.21 14.04 -0.49
C ALA A 220 2.24 12.96 -0.12
N LEU A 221 1.99 12.22 0.98
CA LEU A 221 2.70 10.98 1.32
C LEU A 221 2.22 9.81 0.45
N LEU A 222 0.92 9.78 0.19
CA LEU A 222 0.21 8.72 -0.51
C LEU A 222 -0.99 9.32 -1.25
N THR A 223 -1.24 8.90 -2.50
CA THR A 223 -2.53 9.13 -3.17
C THR A 223 -3.35 7.84 -3.17
N VAL A 224 -4.68 7.95 -3.06
CA VAL A 224 -5.61 6.82 -3.08
C VAL A 224 -6.80 7.14 -3.99
N ILE A 225 -7.13 6.22 -4.89
CA ILE A 225 -8.22 6.33 -5.86
C ILE A 225 -8.92 4.98 -6.09
N GLY A 226 -10.19 5.02 -6.51
CA GLY A 226 -10.89 3.83 -6.99
C GLY A 226 -10.45 3.42 -8.39
N ALA A 227 -10.51 2.13 -8.71
CA ALA A 227 -10.18 1.59 -10.03
C ALA A 227 -11.10 2.16 -11.16
N ARG A 228 -12.30 2.63 -10.80
CA ARG A 228 -13.27 3.34 -11.64
C ARG A 228 -13.91 4.49 -10.85
N GLY A 229 -14.61 5.38 -11.56
CA GLY A 229 -15.45 6.44 -11.01
C GLY A 229 -16.80 6.53 -11.75
N ARG A 230 -17.51 7.65 -11.59
CA ARG A 230 -18.87 7.91 -12.11
C ARG A 230 -19.05 7.61 -13.61
N GLY A 231 -18.06 7.95 -14.45
CA GLY A 231 -18.13 7.89 -15.92
C GLY A 231 -17.67 6.57 -16.55
N GLY A 232 -17.98 5.41 -15.94
CA GLY A 232 -17.46 4.11 -16.38
C GLY A 232 -17.94 3.65 -17.76
N PHE A 233 -17.15 3.90 -18.81
CA PHE A 233 -17.44 3.42 -20.18
C PHE A 233 -17.54 1.88 -20.23
N LEU A 234 -18.62 1.37 -20.80
CA LEU A 234 -18.90 -0.06 -20.91
C LEU A 234 -17.76 -0.80 -21.62
N GLY A 235 -17.19 -1.80 -20.95
CA GLY A 235 -16.07 -2.62 -21.45
C GLY A 235 -14.67 -2.14 -21.07
N ARG A 236 -14.48 -0.92 -20.54
CA ARG A 236 -13.14 -0.49 -20.07
C ARG A 236 -12.90 -0.94 -18.62
N ILE A 237 -11.79 -1.64 -18.37
CA ILE A 237 -11.45 -2.17 -17.04
C ILE A 237 -11.14 -1.01 -16.07
N LEU A 238 -10.07 -0.25 -16.29
CA LEU A 238 -9.67 0.90 -15.47
C LEU A 238 -10.29 2.22 -15.94
N GLY A 239 -10.67 3.09 -15.00
CA GLY A 239 -11.05 4.49 -15.25
C GLY A 239 -9.89 5.34 -15.82
N SER A 240 -10.19 6.56 -16.25
CA SER A 240 -9.17 7.50 -16.76
C SER A 240 -8.13 7.84 -15.70
N VAL A 241 -8.59 8.31 -14.52
CA VAL A 241 -7.72 8.67 -13.39
C VAL A 241 -6.90 7.46 -12.91
N ALA A 242 -7.52 6.28 -12.81
CA ALA A 242 -6.85 5.04 -12.40
C ALA A 242 -5.81 4.51 -13.41
N ALA A 243 -5.88 4.94 -14.68
CA ALA A 243 -4.86 4.64 -15.68
C ALA A 243 -3.76 5.71 -15.77
N ALA A 244 -4.06 6.96 -15.41
CA ALA A 244 -3.16 8.11 -15.55
C ALA A 244 -2.38 8.43 -14.28
N LEU A 245 -3.03 8.58 -13.11
CA LEU A 245 -2.36 9.01 -11.87
C LEU A 245 -1.17 8.11 -11.51
N PRO A 246 -1.27 6.75 -11.51
CA PRO A 246 -0.15 5.91 -11.14
C PRO A 246 1.03 5.96 -12.14
N ALA A 247 0.83 6.49 -13.35
CA ALA A 247 1.88 6.68 -14.35
C ALA A 247 2.70 7.97 -14.16
N HIS A 248 2.15 8.94 -13.42
CA HIS A 248 2.63 10.32 -13.37
C HIS A 248 2.88 10.85 -11.94
N ALA A 249 2.39 10.16 -10.90
CA ALA A 249 2.45 10.64 -9.53
C ALA A 249 3.88 10.82 -8.97
N HIS A 250 4.01 11.78 -8.06
CA HIS A 250 5.22 12.15 -7.32
C HIS A 250 5.26 11.57 -5.89
N CYS A 251 4.35 10.64 -5.58
CA CYS A 251 4.30 9.79 -4.39
C CYS A 251 3.74 8.41 -4.78
N PRO A 252 3.80 7.39 -3.91
CA PRO A 252 3.07 6.14 -4.12
C PRO A 252 1.57 6.39 -4.36
N THR A 253 0.97 5.57 -5.24
CA THR A 253 -0.46 5.66 -5.60
C THR A 253 -1.13 4.32 -5.34
N VAL A 254 -2.14 4.28 -4.46
CA VAL A 254 -2.99 3.09 -4.29
C VAL A 254 -4.23 3.18 -5.16
N VAL A 255 -4.46 2.12 -5.94
CA VAL A 255 -5.71 1.88 -6.68
C VAL A 255 -6.49 0.79 -5.94
N VAL A 256 -7.70 1.15 -5.52
CA VAL A 256 -8.62 0.26 -4.77
C VAL A 256 -9.58 -0.42 -5.76
N PRO A 257 -9.70 -1.76 -5.75
CA PRO A 257 -10.55 -2.51 -6.69
C PRO A 257 -12.05 -2.31 -6.40
N ARG A 258 -12.91 -2.88 -7.26
CA ARG A 258 -14.36 -2.82 -7.09
C ARG A 258 -14.84 -3.54 -5.83
N ASP A 259 -14.28 -4.71 -5.62
CA ASP A 259 -14.79 -5.69 -4.67
C ASP A 259 -13.94 -5.67 -3.38
N TYR A 260 -13.43 -4.47 -3.03
CA TYR A 260 -12.64 -4.23 -1.82
C TYR A 260 -13.54 -4.27 -0.59
N ASP A 261 -13.26 -5.21 0.31
CA ASP A 261 -13.98 -5.36 1.57
C ASP A 261 -13.62 -4.25 2.57
N THR A 262 -14.66 -3.61 3.12
CA THR A 262 -14.56 -2.58 4.17
C THR A 262 -14.75 -3.16 5.58
N GLY A 263 -15.10 -4.45 5.69
CA GLY A 263 -15.52 -5.10 6.93
C GLY A 263 -16.99 -4.83 7.28
N GLU A 264 -17.52 -5.60 8.23
CA GLU A 264 -18.92 -5.57 8.69
C GLU A 264 -19.20 -4.51 9.78
N ALA A 265 -18.25 -3.63 10.10
CA ALA A 265 -18.42 -2.62 11.14
C ALA A 265 -19.12 -1.36 10.58
N ASP A 266 -20.27 -1.00 11.17
CA ASP A 266 -21.02 0.21 10.80
C ASP A 266 -20.55 1.47 11.58
N ASP A 267 -19.88 1.31 12.73
CA ASP A 267 -19.46 2.39 13.62
C ASP A 267 -18.00 2.86 13.43
N ALA A 268 -17.48 3.68 14.36
CA ALA A 268 -16.11 4.20 14.32
C ALA A 268 -15.01 3.13 14.17
N GLN A 269 -15.23 1.90 14.67
CA GLN A 269 -14.28 0.79 14.60
C GLN A 269 -13.95 0.39 13.15
N ARG A 270 -14.82 0.72 12.19
CA ARG A 270 -14.60 0.43 10.76
C ARG A 270 -13.39 1.12 10.15
N PHE A 271 -12.86 2.16 10.79
CA PHE A 271 -11.63 2.83 10.39
C PHE A 271 -10.39 2.34 11.15
N GLU A 272 -10.51 1.33 12.02
CA GLU A 272 -9.38 0.80 12.77
C GLU A 272 -8.46 -0.08 11.89
N PRO A 273 -7.22 -0.34 12.35
CA PRO A 273 -6.35 -1.34 11.74
C PRO A 273 -6.90 -2.76 11.99
N VAL A 274 -7.67 -3.31 11.04
CA VAL A 274 -7.97 -4.75 10.99
C VAL A 274 -6.66 -5.54 11.10
N VAL A 275 -6.57 -6.41 12.11
CA VAL A 275 -5.46 -7.33 12.30
C VAL A 275 -5.67 -8.52 11.38
N ASP A 276 -4.86 -8.59 10.32
CA ASP A 276 -4.86 -9.64 9.31
C ASP A 276 -3.43 -10.20 9.20
N GLY A 277 -3.31 -11.54 9.16
CA GLY A 277 -2.02 -12.23 9.01
C GLY A 277 -1.56 -12.35 7.56
N SER A 278 -2.39 -11.96 6.58
CA SER A 278 -2.03 -11.91 5.17
C SER A 278 -0.87 -10.93 4.93
N PRO A 279 0.08 -11.23 4.03
CA PRO A 279 1.27 -10.41 3.81
C PRO A 279 0.97 -9.13 3.02
N ILE A 280 1.96 -8.24 2.98
CA ILE A 280 2.15 -7.31 1.86
C ILE A 280 2.99 -8.06 0.81
N THR A 281 2.56 -8.08 -0.44
CA THR A 281 3.33 -8.72 -1.53
C THR A 281 3.95 -7.65 -2.41
N VAL A 282 5.21 -7.80 -2.82
CA VAL A 282 5.87 -6.89 -3.77
C VAL A 282 6.45 -7.62 -4.97
N GLY A 283 6.18 -7.09 -6.16
CA GLY A 283 6.79 -7.54 -7.40
C GLY A 283 8.23 -7.01 -7.52
N ILE A 284 9.21 -7.90 -7.39
CA ILE A 284 10.63 -7.58 -7.51
C ILE A 284 11.24 -8.23 -8.76
N ASP A 285 12.02 -7.47 -9.53
CA ASP A 285 12.73 -7.97 -10.72
C ASP A 285 14.25 -7.75 -10.64
N GLY A 286 14.77 -7.30 -9.49
CA GLY A 286 16.18 -7.00 -9.26
C GLY A 286 16.65 -5.67 -9.89
N SER A 287 15.77 -4.91 -10.55
CA SER A 287 16.10 -3.54 -10.99
C SER A 287 16.09 -2.56 -9.80
N PRO A 288 16.86 -1.46 -9.85
CA PRO A 288 16.78 -0.39 -8.85
C PRO A 288 15.36 0.18 -8.68
N GLN A 289 14.56 0.18 -9.75
CA GLN A 289 13.16 0.60 -9.74
C GLN A 289 12.26 -0.37 -8.95
N SER A 290 12.62 -1.64 -8.85
CA SER A 290 11.95 -2.61 -7.98
C SER A 290 12.40 -2.52 -6.52
N ARG A 291 13.67 -2.13 -6.25
CA ARG A 291 14.18 -1.94 -4.87
C ARG A 291 13.44 -0.82 -4.11
N ILE A 292 13.10 0.30 -4.76
CA ILE A 292 12.27 1.34 -4.13
C ILE A 292 10.83 0.87 -3.86
N ALA A 293 10.27 0.02 -4.73
CA ALA A 293 8.98 -0.60 -4.47
C ALA A 293 9.05 -1.58 -3.27
N ALA A 294 10.16 -2.29 -3.11
CA ALA A 294 10.41 -3.19 -1.98
C ALA A 294 10.58 -2.44 -0.64
N LEU A 295 11.29 -1.31 -0.61
CA LEU A 295 11.35 -0.43 0.57
C LEU A 295 9.95 0.07 0.97
N GLN A 296 9.18 0.60 0.01
CA GLN A 296 7.82 1.07 0.28
C GLN A 296 6.86 -0.06 0.71
N ALA A 297 7.07 -1.29 0.23
CA ALA A 297 6.33 -2.45 0.69
C ALA A 297 6.72 -2.86 2.13
N ALA A 298 8.02 -2.81 2.47
CA ALA A 298 8.53 -3.07 3.81
C ALA A 298 8.01 -2.05 4.85
N GLU A 299 7.94 -0.77 4.47
CA GLU A 299 7.29 0.27 5.30
C GLU A 299 5.82 -0.05 5.56
N VAL A 300 5.04 -0.38 4.53
CA VAL A 300 3.62 -0.72 4.70
C VAL A 300 3.42 -2.03 5.47
N ALA A 301 4.35 -2.99 5.39
CA ALA A 301 4.30 -4.22 6.18
C ALA A 301 4.58 -3.93 7.66
N SER A 302 5.61 -3.12 7.95
CA SER A 302 5.96 -2.66 9.30
C SER A 302 4.85 -1.81 9.93
N GLU A 303 4.26 -0.86 9.18
CA GLU A 303 3.09 -0.06 9.60
C GLU A 303 1.86 -0.91 10.01
N ARG A 304 1.76 -2.15 9.52
CA ARG A 304 0.63 -3.05 9.78
C ARG A 304 0.96 -4.20 10.72
N GLY A 305 2.23 -4.39 11.08
CA GLY A 305 2.68 -5.56 11.85
C GLY A 305 2.48 -6.89 11.13
N THR A 306 2.62 -6.92 9.79
CA THR A 306 2.52 -8.15 8.97
C THR A 306 3.81 -8.43 8.20
N GLY A 307 3.93 -9.63 7.63
CA GLY A 307 5.07 -10.04 6.81
C GLY A 307 5.09 -9.42 5.41
N LEU A 308 6.27 -9.43 4.80
CA LEU A 308 6.51 -9.00 3.42
C LEU A 308 6.87 -10.21 2.54
N GLN A 309 6.14 -10.43 1.45
CA GLN A 309 6.50 -11.43 0.42
C GLN A 309 7.18 -10.75 -0.78
N LEU A 310 8.45 -11.08 -1.01
CA LEU A 310 9.18 -10.72 -2.23
C LEU A 310 8.85 -11.73 -3.33
N LEU A 311 8.05 -11.32 -4.33
CA LEU A 311 7.63 -12.19 -5.44
C LEU A 311 8.33 -11.79 -6.74
N MET A 312 9.00 -12.76 -7.36
CA MET A 312 9.60 -12.65 -8.69
C MET A 312 8.98 -13.66 -9.66
N GLY A 313 8.53 -13.19 -10.82
CA GLY A 313 8.09 -14.05 -11.92
C GLY A 313 9.26 -14.40 -12.85
N LEU A 314 9.56 -15.70 -12.97
CA LEU A 314 10.49 -16.24 -13.94
C LEU A 314 9.72 -16.60 -15.23
N PRO A 315 9.89 -15.88 -16.35
CA PRO A 315 9.16 -16.19 -17.58
C PRO A 315 9.51 -17.62 -18.08
N PRO A 316 8.55 -18.34 -18.68
CA PRO A 316 8.79 -19.70 -19.14
C PRO A 316 9.83 -19.74 -20.27
N PHE A 317 10.72 -20.74 -20.23
CA PHE A 317 11.68 -21.05 -21.31
C PHE A 317 11.04 -21.91 -22.43
N ASP A 318 9.73 -21.76 -22.65
CA ASP A 318 8.92 -22.65 -23.50
C ASP A 318 9.32 -22.62 -24.99
N GLY A 319 9.74 -21.45 -25.49
CA GLY A 319 10.05 -21.25 -26.90
C GLY A 319 11.16 -22.14 -27.48
N TRP A 320 12.14 -22.59 -26.68
CA TRP A 320 13.30 -23.35 -27.20
C TRP A 320 12.91 -24.74 -27.72
N HIS A 321 11.95 -25.41 -27.08
CA HIS A 321 11.51 -26.75 -27.46
C HIS A 321 10.84 -26.79 -28.85
N THR A 322 10.25 -25.66 -29.28
CA THR A 322 9.62 -25.51 -30.61
C THR A 322 10.63 -25.51 -31.76
N TRP A 323 11.87 -25.03 -31.52
CA TRP A 323 12.89 -24.90 -32.57
C TRP A 323 13.94 -26.03 -32.53
N TYR A 324 14.08 -26.75 -31.41
CA TYR A 324 15.08 -27.81 -31.23
C TYR A 324 14.48 -29.14 -30.73
N PRO A 325 13.58 -29.79 -31.51
CA PRO A 325 13.04 -31.10 -31.17
C PRO A 325 14.14 -32.17 -31.17
N GLY A 326 14.57 -32.58 -29.97
CA GLY A 326 15.62 -33.60 -29.77
C GLY A 326 16.52 -33.35 -28.56
N ILE A 327 16.63 -32.10 -28.08
CA ILE A 327 17.34 -31.75 -26.85
C ILE A 327 16.42 -32.06 -25.66
N ALA A 328 16.35 -33.32 -25.28
CA ALA A 328 15.37 -33.88 -24.33
C ALA A 328 15.92 -34.11 -22.90
N VAL A 329 17.00 -33.42 -22.53
CA VAL A 329 17.66 -33.48 -21.21
C VAL A 329 17.97 -32.04 -20.76
N GLU A 330 18.20 -31.82 -19.46
CA GLU A 330 18.62 -30.55 -18.82
C GLU A 330 17.57 -29.41 -18.73
N GLY A 331 16.49 -29.45 -19.53
CA GLY A 331 15.50 -28.36 -19.56
C GLY A 331 14.79 -28.05 -18.23
N TYR A 332 14.55 -29.06 -17.37
CA TYR A 332 13.88 -28.86 -16.06
C TYR A 332 14.89 -28.39 -15.00
N ASP A 333 16.08 -28.97 -14.99
CA ASP A 333 17.16 -28.64 -14.05
C ASP A 333 17.62 -27.18 -14.21
N ILE A 334 17.65 -26.64 -15.44
CA ILE A 334 17.97 -25.23 -15.69
C ILE A 334 16.95 -24.28 -15.04
N VAL A 335 15.66 -24.62 -15.03
CA VAL A 335 14.60 -23.77 -14.47
C VAL A 335 14.66 -23.75 -12.95
N GLU A 336 14.71 -24.93 -12.31
CA GLU A 336 14.81 -25.01 -10.84
C GLU A 336 16.16 -24.48 -10.33
N ARG A 337 17.28 -24.75 -11.02
CA ARG A 337 18.57 -24.13 -10.69
C ARG A 337 18.51 -22.60 -10.81
N ARG A 338 17.92 -22.05 -11.88
CA ARG A 338 17.82 -20.59 -12.02
C ARG A 338 16.90 -20.00 -10.96
N LYS A 339 15.86 -20.71 -10.56
CA LYS A 339 14.99 -20.35 -9.43
C LYS A 339 15.77 -20.33 -8.11
N ASP A 340 16.57 -21.34 -7.79
CA ASP A 340 17.45 -21.38 -6.60
C ASP A 340 18.45 -20.22 -6.61
N GLU A 341 19.12 -19.98 -7.75
CA GLU A 341 20.04 -18.84 -7.93
C GLU A 341 19.31 -17.50 -7.66
N LEU A 342 18.08 -17.33 -8.13
CA LEU A 342 17.28 -16.12 -7.92
C LEU A 342 16.78 -15.99 -6.46
N GLU A 343 16.38 -17.09 -5.82
CA GLU A 343 15.98 -17.09 -4.41
C GLU A 343 17.14 -16.67 -3.49
N ILE A 344 18.37 -17.08 -3.78
CA ILE A 344 19.56 -16.64 -3.03
C ILE A 344 19.73 -15.11 -3.12
N HIS A 345 19.54 -14.52 -4.31
CA HIS A 345 19.60 -13.06 -4.47
C HIS A 345 18.44 -12.35 -3.75
N LEU A 346 17.20 -12.84 -3.88
CA LEU A 346 16.05 -12.26 -3.18
C LEU A 346 16.17 -12.38 -1.65
N ARG A 347 16.80 -13.44 -1.12
CA ARG A 347 17.11 -13.56 0.31
C ARG A 347 18.10 -12.48 0.75
N ALA A 348 19.09 -12.12 -0.08
CA ALA A 348 19.98 -10.99 0.21
C ALA A 348 19.28 -9.63 0.18
N GLU A 349 18.31 -9.41 -0.73
CA GLU A 349 17.43 -8.23 -0.67
C GLU A 349 16.62 -8.19 0.64
N GLY A 350 16.10 -9.36 1.07
CA GLY A 350 15.37 -9.50 2.33
C GLY A 350 16.22 -9.20 3.57
N GLU A 351 17.47 -9.66 3.60
CA GLU A 351 18.42 -9.31 4.67
C GLU A 351 18.69 -7.80 4.72
N TRP A 352 18.90 -7.17 3.56
CA TRP A 352 19.10 -5.73 3.45
C TRP A 352 17.87 -4.93 3.92
N LEU A 353 16.64 -5.37 3.60
CA LEU A 353 15.42 -4.77 4.13
C LEU A 353 15.33 -4.92 5.66
N ARG A 354 15.66 -6.08 6.23
CA ARG A 354 15.68 -6.28 7.70
C ARG A 354 16.73 -5.42 8.41
N GLY A 355 17.78 -4.99 7.72
CA GLY A 355 18.72 -3.98 8.22
C GLY A 355 18.05 -2.64 8.58
N TYR A 356 16.96 -2.29 7.89
CA TYR A 356 16.14 -1.11 8.17
C TYR A 356 14.86 -1.41 8.96
N PHE A 357 14.34 -2.65 8.87
CA PHE A 357 13.11 -3.09 9.53
C PHE A 357 13.36 -4.38 10.34
N PRO A 358 13.98 -4.31 11.53
CA PRO A 358 14.47 -5.50 12.25
C PRO A 358 13.39 -6.53 12.63
N GLU A 359 12.18 -6.06 12.94
CA GLU A 359 11.03 -6.91 13.31
C GLU A 359 10.27 -7.48 12.09
N LEU A 360 10.70 -7.18 10.85
CA LEU A 360 9.99 -7.58 9.64
C LEU A 360 10.34 -9.01 9.22
N THR A 361 9.35 -9.90 9.24
CA THR A 361 9.43 -11.19 8.53
C THR A 361 9.39 -10.93 7.02
N VAL A 362 10.42 -11.39 6.30
CA VAL A 362 10.51 -11.31 4.84
C VAL A 362 10.57 -12.71 4.24
N ASP A 363 9.51 -13.08 3.52
CA ASP A 363 9.43 -14.30 2.73
C ASP A 363 9.82 -14.05 1.27
N VAL A 364 10.36 -15.07 0.62
CA VAL A 364 10.87 -15.01 -0.75
C VAL A 364 10.16 -16.05 -1.61
N THR A 365 9.77 -15.68 -2.83
CA THR A 365 9.08 -16.59 -3.76
C THR A 365 9.47 -16.27 -5.21
N VAL A 366 10.20 -17.18 -5.84
CA VAL A 366 10.46 -17.15 -7.29
C VAL A 366 9.55 -18.18 -7.95
N SER A 367 8.70 -17.76 -8.89
CA SER A 367 7.67 -18.60 -9.50
C SER A 367 7.70 -18.54 -11.02
N ALA A 368 7.58 -19.69 -11.68
CA ALA A 368 7.51 -19.77 -13.14
C ALA A 368 6.18 -19.20 -13.65
N GLY A 369 6.23 -18.26 -14.60
CA GLY A 369 5.06 -17.64 -15.22
C GLY A 369 5.22 -16.15 -15.51
N GLU A 370 4.18 -15.55 -16.10
CA GLU A 370 4.13 -14.11 -16.34
C GLU A 370 3.95 -13.34 -15.01
N ALA A 371 4.91 -12.49 -14.65
CA ALA A 371 4.87 -11.72 -13.40
C ALA A 371 3.60 -10.89 -13.22
N ALA A 372 3.01 -10.37 -14.31
CA ALA A 372 1.75 -9.62 -14.26
C ALA A 372 0.57 -10.47 -13.78
N LYS A 373 0.51 -11.74 -14.20
CA LYS A 373 -0.50 -12.71 -13.78
C LYS A 373 -0.25 -13.13 -12.33
N LEU A 374 0.99 -13.52 -11.99
CA LEU A 374 1.37 -13.98 -10.65
C LEU A 374 1.05 -12.92 -9.58
N LEU A 375 1.34 -11.64 -9.84
CA LEU A 375 1.05 -10.53 -8.92
C LEU A 375 -0.45 -10.18 -8.84
N ALA A 376 -1.19 -10.32 -9.94
CA ALA A 376 -2.65 -10.18 -9.94
C ALA A 376 -3.32 -11.30 -9.13
N GLU A 377 -2.83 -12.54 -9.25
CA GLU A 377 -3.30 -13.69 -8.47
C GLU A 377 -2.96 -13.54 -6.98
N ALA A 378 -1.72 -13.17 -6.64
CA ALA A 378 -1.29 -12.92 -5.25
C ALA A 378 -2.06 -11.78 -4.56
N SER A 379 -2.58 -10.79 -5.31
CA SER A 379 -3.43 -9.73 -4.75
C SER A 379 -4.74 -10.24 -4.14
N ALA A 380 -5.15 -11.48 -4.43
CA ALA A 380 -6.32 -12.10 -3.81
C ALA A 380 -6.08 -12.55 -2.35
N SER A 381 -4.82 -12.65 -1.92
CA SER A 381 -4.39 -13.14 -0.60
C SER A 381 -3.31 -12.25 0.02
N SER A 382 -3.28 -10.97 -0.36
CA SER A 382 -2.35 -9.94 0.15
C SER A 382 -3.15 -8.72 0.56
N GLN A 383 -2.82 -8.08 1.68
CA GLN A 383 -3.53 -6.86 2.12
C GLN A 383 -3.22 -5.62 1.26
N LEU A 384 -2.19 -5.75 0.42
CA LEU A 384 -1.74 -4.83 -0.61
C LEU A 384 -0.74 -5.60 -1.49
N THR A 385 -0.86 -5.47 -2.82
CA THR A 385 0.25 -5.85 -3.73
C THR A 385 0.93 -4.59 -4.24
N VAL A 386 2.26 -4.56 -4.21
CA VAL A 386 3.11 -3.41 -4.51
C VAL A 386 3.91 -3.66 -5.79
N VAL A 387 3.98 -2.68 -6.67
CA VAL A 387 4.74 -2.72 -7.93
C VAL A 387 5.42 -1.38 -8.21
N GLY A 388 6.57 -1.38 -8.88
CA GLY A 388 7.11 -0.15 -9.48
C GLY A 388 6.26 0.32 -10.67
N THR A 389 6.44 1.56 -11.13
CA THR A 389 5.87 2.00 -12.43
C THR A 389 6.51 1.28 -13.63
N HIS A 390 7.76 0.86 -13.48
CA HIS A 390 8.61 0.20 -14.48
C HIS A 390 9.46 -0.87 -13.81
N GLY A 391 9.84 -1.90 -14.58
CA GLY A 391 10.94 -2.82 -14.26
C GLY A 391 12.11 -2.63 -15.23
N ARG A 392 12.82 -3.72 -15.55
CA ARG A 392 13.97 -3.78 -16.52
C ARG A 392 13.72 -3.19 -17.93
N GLY A 393 12.48 -2.85 -18.31
CA GLY A 393 12.13 -2.36 -19.65
C GLY A 393 12.35 -0.86 -19.85
N ASN A 394 13.35 -0.48 -20.64
CA ASN A 394 13.79 0.91 -20.83
C ASN A 394 12.95 1.71 -21.84
N VAL A 395 11.62 1.75 -21.67
CA VAL A 395 10.70 2.48 -22.55
C VAL A 395 10.57 3.94 -22.10
N GLY A 396 11.13 4.87 -22.88
CA GLY A 396 11.17 6.30 -22.54
C GLY A 396 9.83 7.02 -22.73
N ALA A 397 8.91 6.88 -21.78
CA ALA A 397 7.71 7.73 -21.63
C ALA A 397 7.18 7.69 -20.19
N ALA A 398 6.41 8.69 -19.78
CA ALA A 398 5.64 8.63 -18.53
C ALA A 398 4.37 7.76 -18.73
N LEU A 399 4.56 6.44 -18.82
CA LEU A 399 3.52 5.44 -18.98
C LEU A 399 3.75 4.29 -17.98
N LEU A 400 2.71 3.51 -17.68
CA LEU A 400 2.89 2.29 -16.87
C LEU A 400 3.48 1.15 -17.70
N GLY A 401 4.49 0.48 -17.13
CA GLY A 401 5.05 -0.75 -17.67
C GLY A 401 4.01 -1.86 -17.83
N SER A 402 4.31 -2.84 -18.68
CA SER A 402 3.42 -3.97 -18.98
C SER A 402 2.94 -4.71 -17.73
N ILE A 403 3.84 -4.95 -16.77
CA ILE A 403 3.53 -5.64 -15.51
C ILE A 403 2.55 -4.82 -14.66
N SER A 404 2.88 -3.58 -14.32
CA SER A 404 2.07 -2.71 -13.46
C SER A 404 0.69 -2.46 -14.06
N ARG A 405 0.61 -2.25 -15.38
CA ARG A 405 -0.65 -2.18 -16.13
C ARG A 405 -1.40 -3.51 -16.13
N GLY A 406 -0.72 -4.64 -16.28
CA GLY A 406 -1.32 -5.97 -16.26
C GLY A 406 -1.94 -6.29 -14.90
N VAL A 407 -1.22 -6.00 -13.81
CA VAL A 407 -1.69 -6.16 -12.42
C VAL A 407 -2.92 -5.29 -12.16
N LEU A 408 -2.87 -3.99 -12.45
CA LEU A 408 -4.01 -3.09 -12.22
C LEU A 408 -5.30 -3.48 -12.97
N ASN A 409 -5.20 -4.22 -14.09
CA ASN A 409 -6.39 -4.69 -14.82
C ASN A 409 -6.97 -6.02 -14.31
N HIS A 410 -6.25 -6.79 -13.49
CA HIS A 410 -6.65 -8.15 -13.09
C HIS A 410 -6.58 -8.42 -11.58
N ALA A 411 -6.07 -7.47 -10.80
CA ALA A 411 -6.00 -7.55 -9.35
C ALA A 411 -7.37 -7.65 -8.68
N LYS A 412 -7.42 -8.39 -7.58
CA LYS A 412 -8.60 -8.55 -6.71
C LYS A 412 -8.47 -7.77 -5.41
N GLY A 413 -7.25 -7.56 -4.91
CA GLY A 413 -6.94 -6.70 -3.76
C GLY A 413 -6.40 -5.32 -4.16
N PRO A 414 -6.20 -4.42 -3.18
CA PRO A 414 -5.58 -3.10 -3.41
C PRO A 414 -4.19 -3.22 -4.03
N ILE A 415 -3.87 -2.31 -4.96
CA ILE A 415 -2.56 -2.24 -5.62
C ILE A 415 -1.88 -0.91 -5.32
N MET A 416 -0.64 -0.92 -4.81
CA MET A 416 0.21 0.26 -4.73
C MET A 416 1.19 0.28 -5.89
N VAL A 417 1.17 1.37 -6.68
CA VAL A 417 2.20 1.67 -7.66
C VAL A 417 3.18 2.69 -7.07
N VAL A 418 4.47 2.36 -7.14
CA VAL A 418 5.56 3.19 -6.62
C VAL A 418 6.31 3.84 -7.80
N PRO A 419 6.33 5.18 -7.91
CA PRO A 419 7.12 5.87 -8.93
C PRO A 419 8.63 5.80 -8.63
N LYS A 420 9.47 6.30 -9.54
CA LYS A 420 10.93 6.42 -9.32
C LYS A 420 11.19 7.49 -8.24
N LEU A 421 11.13 7.14 -6.96
CA LEU A 421 11.46 8.03 -5.84
C LEU A 421 12.97 8.02 -5.55
N HIS A 422 13.50 9.14 -5.07
CA HIS A 422 14.82 9.19 -4.44
C HIS A 422 14.72 8.81 -2.96
N ASP A 423 15.58 7.88 -2.51
CA ASP A 423 15.66 7.44 -1.12
C ASP A 423 17.12 7.12 -0.78
N ALA A 424 17.66 7.67 0.31
CA ALA A 424 19.08 7.50 0.66
C ALA A 424 19.44 6.06 1.07
N ARG A 425 18.46 5.26 1.54
CA ARG A 425 18.69 3.83 1.88
C ARG A 425 19.09 2.99 0.67
N LEU A 426 18.79 3.48 -0.54
CA LEU A 426 19.20 2.90 -1.82
C LEU A 426 20.69 3.13 -2.13
N GLU A 427 21.45 3.84 -1.30
CA GLU A 427 22.90 3.99 -1.49
C GLU A 427 23.66 2.79 -0.90
N ASP A 428 23.23 2.28 0.26
CA ASP A 428 23.80 1.11 0.96
C ASP A 428 23.30 -0.25 0.39
N GLN A 429 23.16 -0.38 -0.93
CA GLN A 429 22.60 -1.59 -1.56
C GLN A 429 23.54 -2.81 -1.51
N PRO A 430 23.01 -4.05 -1.41
CA PRO A 430 23.81 -5.25 -1.58
C PRO A 430 24.41 -5.30 -2.99
N ALA A 431 25.71 -5.55 -3.07
CA ALA A 431 26.47 -5.52 -4.32
C ALA A 431 26.17 -6.76 -5.20
N GLY A 432 25.11 -6.67 -5.99
CA GLY A 432 24.71 -7.68 -6.98
C GLY A 432 23.59 -7.18 -7.88
N ALA A 433 23.72 -7.46 -9.18
CA ALA A 433 22.68 -7.27 -10.19
C ALA A 433 22.40 -8.63 -10.87
N ILE A 434 21.10 -8.93 -11.07
CA ILE A 434 20.57 -10.28 -11.37
C ILE A 434 20.43 -10.58 -12.87
#